data_AF-A0A6M2ADV8-F1
#
_entry.id   AF-A0A6M2ADV8-F1
#
_cell.length_a   1.000
_cell.length_b   1.000
_cell.length_c   1.000
_cell.angle_alpha   90.00
_cell.angle_beta   90.00
_cell.angle_gamma   90.00
#
_symmetry.space_group_name_H-M   'P 1'
#
loop_
_entity.id
_entity.type
_entity.pdbx_description
1 polymer ?
#
loop_
_entity_poly.entity_id
_entity_poly.type
_entity_poly.pdbx_seq_one_letter_code
_entity_poly.pdbx_strand_id
1 'polypeptide(L)'
;FICAKYPPNYLIPSFDAMAKQEELNKTANAKDALYNQALNIVLSTRNASTTFLQRKLKIGYARAASIMDELEENRVIGPQIGSKPRKILMLDEI
;
A
#
# COMPACT_ATOMS: atom_id res chain seq x y z
N PHE A 1 36.58 -19.45 31.31
CA PHE A 1 36.98 -19.50 29.89
C PHE A 1 35.80 -19.24 28.95
N ILE A 2 35.36 -17.98 28.78
CA ILE A 2 34.47 -17.57 27.66
C ILE A 2 34.69 -16.07 27.39
N CYS A 3 35.79 -15.68 26.75
CA CYS A 3 36.01 -14.28 26.32
C CYS A 3 36.75 -14.20 24.98
N ALA A 4 36.40 -15.11 24.06
CA ALA A 4 36.95 -15.16 22.71
C ALA A 4 35.82 -15.36 21.67
N LYS A 5 34.65 -14.77 21.92
CA LYS A 5 33.54 -14.81 20.95
C LYS A 5 33.60 -13.54 20.11
N TYR A 6 34.21 -13.67 18.94
CA TYR A 6 34.17 -12.82 17.73
C TYR A 6 34.27 -11.30 17.93
N PRO A 7 35.23 -10.62 17.28
CA PRO A 7 35.25 -9.17 17.31
C PRO A 7 33.92 -8.66 16.73
N PRO A 8 33.21 -7.76 17.42
CA PRO A 8 31.99 -7.17 16.87
C PRO A 8 32.36 -6.43 15.59
N ASN A 9 31.88 -6.94 14.46
CA ASN A 9 32.09 -6.33 13.16
C ASN A 9 31.10 -5.18 12.98
N TYR A 10 31.54 -3.96 13.27
CA TYR A 10 30.73 -2.73 13.20
C TYR A 10 30.57 -2.16 11.77
N LEU A 11 30.90 -2.94 10.74
CA LEU A 11 30.70 -2.54 9.35
C LEU A 11 29.21 -2.60 9.02
N ILE A 12 28.53 -1.48 9.26
CA ILE A 12 27.23 -1.21 8.63
C ILE A 12 27.57 -0.86 7.17
N PRO A 13 27.05 -1.61 6.17
CA PRO A 13 27.19 -1.21 4.77
C PRO A 13 26.75 0.25 4.64
N SER A 14 27.52 1.06 3.92
CA SER A 14 27.28 2.49 3.77
C SER A 14 25.79 2.78 3.57
N PHE A 15 25.23 3.74 4.33
CA PHE A 15 23.80 4.10 4.31
C PHE A 15 23.26 4.34 2.88
N ASP A 16 24.13 4.77 1.97
CA ASP A 16 23.85 4.94 0.54
C ASP A 16 23.44 3.64 -0.17
N ALA A 17 24.11 2.51 0.15
CA ALA A 17 23.79 1.20 -0.43
C ALA A 17 22.43 0.67 0.04
N MET A 18 22.07 0.95 1.30
CA MET A 18 20.79 0.52 1.88
C MET A 18 19.63 1.39 1.37
N ALA A 19 19.83 2.70 1.25
CA ALA A 19 18.86 3.63 0.65
C ALA A 19 18.54 3.25 -0.81
N LYS A 20 19.57 2.84 -1.57
CA LYS A 20 19.41 2.38 -2.95
C LYS A 20 18.52 1.13 -3.04
N GLN A 21 18.70 0.15 -2.15
CA GLN A 21 17.85 -1.03 -2.09
C GLN A 21 16.38 -0.67 -1.79
N GLU A 22 16.12 0.30 -0.91
CA GLU A 22 14.75 0.73 -0.62
C GLU A 22 14.09 1.46 -1.81
N GLU A 23 14.84 2.26 -2.55
CA GLU A 23 14.34 2.98 -3.73
C GLU A 23 14.01 2.03 -4.91
N LEU A 24 14.83 1.00 -5.11
CA LEU A 24 14.58 -0.09 -6.07
C LEU A 24 13.30 -0.90 -5.72
N ASN A 25 13.05 -1.15 -4.44
CA ASN A 25 11.81 -1.81 -4.00
C ASN A 25 10.57 -0.90 -4.17
N LYS A 26 10.75 0.43 -4.14
CA LYS A 26 9.66 1.41 -4.31
C LYS A 26 9.21 1.55 -5.77
N THR A 27 10.12 1.44 -6.73
CA THR A 27 9.85 1.69 -8.16
C THR A 27 9.40 0.45 -8.93
N ALA A 28 9.75 -0.75 -8.47
CA ALA A 28 9.45 -2.00 -9.18
C ALA A 28 7.96 -2.40 -9.19
N ASN A 29 7.09 -1.68 -8.48
CA ASN A 29 5.67 -2.02 -8.37
C ASN A 29 4.76 -0.93 -8.96
N ALA A 30 5.03 -0.50 -10.20
CA ALA A 30 4.20 0.45 -10.95
C ALA A 30 2.73 -0.01 -11.15
N LYS A 31 2.42 -1.26 -10.78
CA LYS A 31 1.06 -1.74 -10.49
C LYS A 31 1.13 -2.41 -9.13
N ASP A 32 0.56 -1.78 -8.10
CA ASP A 32 0.58 -2.36 -6.76
C ASP A 32 -0.03 -3.78 -6.83
N ALA A 33 0.75 -4.82 -6.53
CA ALA A 33 0.27 -6.21 -6.52
C ALA A 33 -0.99 -6.40 -5.64
N LEU A 34 -1.20 -5.48 -4.69
CA LEU A 34 -2.32 -5.43 -3.78
C LEU A 34 -3.57 -4.76 -4.36
N TYR A 35 -3.50 -4.15 -5.54
CA TYR A 35 -4.62 -3.49 -6.23
C TYR A 35 -5.79 -4.45 -6.44
N ASN A 36 -5.53 -5.64 -6.98
CA ASN A 36 -6.57 -6.66 -7.20
C ASN A 36 -7.23 -7.11 -5.90
N GLN A 37 -6.46 -7.18 -4.81
CA GLN A 37 -6.99 -7.51 -3.49
C GLN A 37 -7.83 -6.37 -2.93
N ALA A 38 -7.38 -5.12 -3.09
CA ALA A 38 -8.10 -3.93 -2.69
C ALA A 38 -9.46 -3.85 -3.38
N LEU A 39 -9.49 -4.09 -4.70
CA LEU A 39 -10.70 -4.14 -5.51
C LEU A 39 -11.72 -5.13 -4.93
N ASN A 40 -11.29 -6.37 -4.69
CA ASN A 40 -12.17 -7.42 -4.13
C ASN A 40 -12.72 -7.03 -2.75
N ILE A 41 -11.88 -6.45 -1.89
CA ILE A 41 -12.26 -6.00 -0.55
C ILE A 41 -13.30 -4.87 -0.60
N VAL A 42 -13.10 -3.90 -1.49
CA VAL A 42 -14.01 -2.75 -1.68
C VAL A 42 -15.37 -3.24 -2.19
N LEU A 43 -15.38 -4.14 -3.18
CA LEU A 43 -16.60 -4.76 -3.71
C LEU A 43 -17.35 -5.56 -2.65
N SER A 44 -16.62 -6.35 -1.83
CA SER A 44 -17.22 -7.19 -0.79
C SER A 44 -17.77 -6.37 0.39
N THR A 45 -17.01 -5.39 0.88
CA THR A 45 -17.38 -4.65 2.11
C THR A 45 -18.27 -3.43 1.84
N ARG A 46 -18.36 -3.01 0.57
CA ARG A 46 -19.02 -1.77 0.14
C ARG A 46 -18.51 -0.51 0.85
N ASN A 47 -17.26 -0.55 1.33
CA ASN A 47 -16.62 0.56 2.01
C ASN A 47 -15.30 0.91 1.31
N ALA A 48 -15.26 2.11 0.73
CA ALA A 48 -14.14 2.64 -0.01
C ALA A 48 -13.48 3.80 0.77
N SER A 49 -12.82 3.48 1.88
CA SER A 49 -12.04 4.45 2.67
C SER A 49 -10.55 4.10 2.69
N THR A 50 -9.67 5.10 2.61
CA THR A 50 -8.21 4.90 2.63
C THR A 50 -7.75 4.17 3.89
N THR A 51 -8.27 4.56 5.05
CA THR A 51 -8.03 3.91 6.35
C THR A 51 -8.54 2.48 6.41
N PHE A 52 -9.58 2.15 5.64
CA PHE A 52 -10.12 0.79 5.57
C PHE A 52 -9.17 -0.14 4.81
N LEU A 53 -8.68 0.28 3.64
CA LEU A 53 -7.67 -0.47 2.89
C LEU A 53 -6.36 -0.62 3.66
N GLN A 54 -5.94 0.45 4.36
CA GLN A 54 -4.74 0.42 5.20
C GLN A 54 -4.78 -0.74 6.21
N ARG A 55 -5.91 -0.90 6.92
CA ARG A 55 -6.08 -1.93 7.95
C ARG A 55 -6.21 -3.33 7.36
N LYS A 56 -6.88 -3.46 6.21
CA LYS A 56 -7.13 -4.77 5.59
C LYS A 56 -5.91 -5.34 4.89
N LEU A 57 -5.16 -4.50 4.18
CA LEU A 57 -3.98 -4.91 3.41
C LEU A 57 -2.66 -4.71 4.17
N LYS A 58 -2.71 -4.15 5.39
CA LYS A 58 -1.53 -3.81 6.22
C LYS A 58 -0.50 -2.98 5.46
N ILE A 59 -0.99 -2.04 4.65
CA ILE A 59 -0.17 -1.11 3.87
C ILE A 59 -0.04 0.25 4.56
N GLY A 60 0.92 1.06 4.12
CA GLY A 60 1.06 2.44 4.56
C GLY A 60 -0.01 3.35 3.94
N TYR A 61 -0.25 4.51 4.56
CA TYR A 61 -1.24 5.49 4.09
C TYR A 61 -0.99 5.93 2.64
N ALA A 62 0.26 6.24 2.28
CA ALA A 62 0.61 6.67 0.92
C ALA A 62 0.23 5.64 -0.14
N ARG A 63 0.51 4.35 0.11
CA ARG A 63 0.10 3.26 -0.79
C ARG A 63 -1.42 3.10 -0.87
N ALA A 64 -2.10 3.20 0.27
CA ALA A 64 -3.56 3.12 0.30
C ALA A 64 -4.22 4.27 -0.47
N ALA A 65 -3.62 5.47 -0.44
CA ALA A 65 -4.07 6.61 -1.24
C ALA A 65 -3.89 6.34 -2.73
N SER A 66 -2.68 5.95 -3.17
CA SER A 66 -2.42 5.62 -4.58
C SER A 66 -3.36 4.55 -5.12
N ILE A 67 -3.60 3.47 -4.37
CA ILE A 67 -4.56 2.43 -4.77
C ILE A 67 -5.98 2.98 -4.87
N MET A 68 -6.38 3.91 -4.00
CA MET A 68 -7.69 4.56 -4.10
C MET A 68 -7.81 5.47 -5.32
N ASP A 69 -6.75 6.21 -5.65
CA ASP A 69 -6.69 7.05 -6.85
C ASP A 69 -6.76 6.18 -8.12
N GLU A 70 -6.06 5.05 -8.16
CA GLU A 70 -6.14 4.07 -9.25
C GLU A 70 -7.57 3.48 -9.39
N LEU A 71 -8.22 3.15 -8.27
CA LEU A 71 -9.60 2.65 -8.28
C LEU A 71 -10.61 3.73 -8.73
N GLU A 72 -10.33 5.01 -8.48
CA GLU A 72 -11.11 6.13 -8.99
C GLU A 72 -10.91 6.30 -10.51
N GLU A 73 -9.67 6.22 -11.01
CA GLU A 73 -9.35 6.29 -12.43
C GLU A 73 -10.00 5.15 -13.23
N ASN A 74 -10.03 3.95 -12.65
CA ASN A 74 -10.72 2.78 -13.22
C ASN A 74 -12.25 2.84 -13.06
N ARG A 75 -12.82 3.96 -12.58
CA ARG A 75 -14.26 4.16 -12.34
C ARG A 75 -14.91 3.12 -11.42
N VAL A 76 -14.13 2.51 -10.52
CA VAL A 76 -14.66 1.59 -9.50
C VAL A 76 -15.31 2.38 -8.38
N ILE A 77 -14.68 3.50 -8.00
CA ILE A 77 -15.08 4.35 -6.89
C ILE A 77 -15.37 5.76 -7.42
N GLY A 78 -16.43 6.38 -6.91
CA GLY A 78 -16.79 7.76 -7.21
C GLY A 78 -16.03 8.78 -6.37
N PRO A 79 -16.11 10.07 -6.74
CA PRO A 79 -15.40 11.14 -6.05
C PRO A 79 -15.82 11.22 -4.58
N GLN A 80 -14.89 11.65 -3.73
CA GLN A 80 -15.17 11.86 -2.33
C GLN A 80 -16.01 13.12 -2.12
N ILE A 81 -17.24 12.95 -1.61
CA ILE A 81 -18.15 14.06 -1.29
C ILE A 81 -18.06 14.33 0.23
N GLY A 82 -17.07 15.12 0.63
CA GLY A 82 -16.89 15.55 2.03
C GLY A 82 -16.68 14.39 3.01
N SER A 83 -17.46 14.38 4.09
CA SER A 83 -17.41 13.34 5.15
C SER A 83 -18.19 12.07 4.81
N LYS A 84 -18.84 11.99 3.64
CA LYS A 84 -19.59 10.80 3.26
C LYS A 84 -18.64 9.75 2.65
N PRO A 85 -18.89 8.45 2.91
CA PRO A 85 -18.12 7.38 2.29
C PRO A 85 -18.26 7.46 0.77
N ARG A 86 -17.17 7.17 0.05
CA ARG A 86 -17.14 7.20 -1.42
C ARG A 86 -18.18 6.22 -1.99
N LYS A 87 -18.97 6.66 -2.99
CA LYS A 87 -19.95 5.79 -3.66
C LYS A 87 -19.21 4.80 -4.56
N ILE A 88 -19.59 3.53 -4.55
CA ILE A 88 -19.02 2.51 -5.46
C ILE A 88 -19.88 2.49 -6.72
N LEU A 89 -19.27 2.68 -7.89
CA LEU A 89 -19.97 2.87 -9.16
C LEU A 89 -20.26 1.54 -9.87
N MET A 90 -19.34 0.57 -9.79
CA MET A 90 -19.48 -0.72 -10.46
C MET A 90 -20.69 -1.58 -10.00
N LEU A 91 -21.32 -1.26 -8.86
CA LEU A 91 -22.47 -2.02 -8.36
C LEU A 91 -23.81 -1.54 -8.92
N ASP A 92 -23.86 -0.36 -9.54
CA ASP A 92 -25.11 0.25 -10.05
C ASP A 92 -25.48 -0.32 -11.45
N GLU A 93 -24.56 -1.05 -12.11
CA GLU A 93 -24.75 -1.61 -13.47
C GLU A 93 -25.04 -3.13 -13.50
N ILE A 94 -25.53 -3.73 -12.41
CA ILE A 94 -25.93 -5.15 -12.37
C ILE A 94 -27.37 -5.30 -11.90
#